data_AF-A0A3M5RC85-F1
#
_entry.id   AF-A0A3M5RC85-F1
#
_cell.length_a   1.000
_cell.length_b   1.000
_cell.length_c   1.000
_cell.angle_alpha   90.00
_cell.angle_beta   90.00
_cell.angle_gamma   90.00
#
_symmetry.space_group_name_H-M   'P 1'
#
loop_
_entity.id
_entity.type
_entity.pdbx_description
1 polymer ?
#
loop_
_entity_poly.entity_id
_entity_poly.type
_entity_poly.pdbx_seq_one_letter_code
_entity_poly.pdbx_strand_id
1 'polypeptide(L)'
;MTTRHWMVLFLLSTGYALALSYGSIAPAAALSIGLLLVAWLCVALPSDKYIRFFGHVLFVVTGLALAFHLAPGFNNAQAIEATRFSADAQIFSMYLNLDKPLIGFWLILACPWIMPKVDIAHSLKVGVLALIVTSAFCMTAAVVLNVVGWTPKWPAQGLIWLFNNLLLVTLAEELFFRAYLQGGLQRLFKDSRFATALSVTLAAGLFGLAHAGAGWEWMVLASMAGVGYGIAFRSGGLPAAVISHFGLNLVHFGLFTYPMLAR
;
A
#
# COMPACT_ATOMS: atom_id res chain seq x y z
N MET A 1 -7.04 1.59 21.65
CA MET A 1 -7.31 2.09 20.28
C MET A 1 -7.63 3.57 20.35
N THR A 2 -7.10 4.40 19.45
CA THR A 2 -7.43 5.85 19.38
C THR A 2 -8.41 6.13 18.23
N THR A 3 -8.99 7.33 18.15
CA THR A 3 -9.89 7.74 17.04
C THR A 3 -9.34 7.46 15.65
N ARG A 4 -8.01 7.55 15.46
CA ARG A 4 -7.36 7.26 14.18
C ARG A 4 -7.36 5.78 13.82
N HIS A 5 -7.26 4.91 14.82
CA HIS A 5 -7.36 3.46 14.60
C HIS A 5 -8.75 3.11 14.09
N TRP A 6 -9.77 3.70 14.72
CA TRP A 6 -11.15 3.55 14.27
C TRP A 6 -11.37 4.09 12.86
N MET A 7 -10.78 5.23 12.51
CA MET A 7 -10.85 5.76 11.15
C MET A 7 -10.20 4.81 10.13
N VAL A 8 -9.01 4.27 10.42
CA VAL A 8 -8.34 3.30 9.53
C VAL A 8 -9.14 2.00 9.43
N LEU A 9 -9.64 1.47 10.54
CA LEU A 9 -10.49 0.29 10.56
C LEU A 9 -11.80 0.50 9.79
N PHE A 10 -12.38 1.70 9.88
CA PHE A 10 -13.55 2.07 9.11
C PHE A 10 -13.24 2.06 7.61
N LEU A 11 -12.17 2.73 7.18
CA LEU A 11 -11.75 2.75 5.77
C LEU A 11 -11.43 1.35 5.22
N LEU A 12 -10.70 0.54 5.98
CA LEU A 12 -10.43 -0.86 5.63
C LEU A 12 -11.73 -1.67 5.53
N SER A 13 -12.65 -1.53 6.50
CA SER A 13 -13.96 -2.19 6.48
C SER A 13 -14.82 -1.76 5.31
N THR A 14 -14.82 -0.47 4.96
CA THR A 14 -15.54 0.04 3.78
C THR A 14 -14.97 -0.54 2.49
N GLY A 15 -13.64 -0.56 2.34
CA GLY A 15 -12.99 -1.20 1.20
C GLY A 15 -13.31 -2.68 1.12
N TYR A 16 -13.24 -3.40 2.24
CA TYR A 16 -13.52 -4.82 2.32
C TYR A 16 -14.97 -5.15 1.99
N ALA A 17 -15.92 -4.35 2.50
CA ALA A 17 -17.34 -4.48 2.17
C ALA A 17 -17.61 -4.25 0.68
N LEU A 18 -16.94 -3.25 0.07
CA LEU A 18 -16.98 -3.04 -1.37
C LEU A 18 -16.41 -4.24 -2.13
N ALA A 19 -15.27 -4.79 -1.71
CA ALA A 19 -14.73 -5.98 -2.38
C ALA A 19 -15.66 -7.20 -2.23
N LEU A 20 -16.29 -7.38 -1.07
CA LEU A 20 -17.25 -8.45 -0.81
C LEU A 20 -18.56 -8.29 -1.57
N SER A 21 -18.99 -7.08 -1.92
CA SER A 21 -20.22 -6.88 -2.68
C SER A 21 -20.10 -7.37 -4.14
N TYR A 22 -18.87 -7.59 -4.61
CA TYR A 22 -18.58 -8.11 -5.95
C TYR A 22 -17.91 -9.49 -5.94
N GLY A 23 -17.13 -9.80 -4.90
CA GLY A 23 -16.38 -11.04 -4.75
C GLY A 23 -16.98 -12.00 -3.74
N SER A 24 -16.25 -13.07 -3.43
CA SER A 24 -16.66 -14.01 -2.38
C SER A 24 -15.46 -14.67 -1.69
N ILE A 25 -15.70 -15.19 -0.49
CA ILE A 25 -14.70 -15.94 0.28
C ILE A 25 -15.16 -17.39 0.36
N ALA A 26 -14.33 -18.31 -0.15
CA ALA A 26 -14.57 -19.74 -0.07
C ALA A 26 -14.00 -20.33 1.24
N PRO A 27 -14.46 -21.51 1.68
CA PRO A 27 -13.98 -22.15 2.92
C PRO A 27 -12.46 -22.31 3.01
N ALA A 28 -11.76 -22.47 1.88
CA ALA A 28 -10.30 -22.58 1.84
C ALA A 28 -9.57 -21.35 2.44
N ALA A 29 -10.20 -20.16 2.42
CA ALA A 29 -9.63 -18.95 3.03
C ALA A 29 -9.51 -19.05 4.56
N ALA A 30 -10.21 -19.99 5.20
CA ALA A 30 -10.10 -20.24 6.63
C ALA A 30 -8.67 -20.56 7.07
N LEU A 31 -7.85 -21.15 6.18
CA LEU A 31 -6.43 -21.39 6.44
C LEU A 31 -5.69 -20.05 6.67
N SER A 32 -5.78 -19.13 5.73
CA SER A 32 -5.11 -17.82 5.83
C SER A 32 -5.62 -17.01 7.02
N ILE A 33 -6.93 -17.01 7.26
CA ILE A 33 -7.54 -16.33 8.41
C ILE A 33 -7.06 -16.96 9.72
N GLY A 34 -6.98 -18.29 9.80
CA GLY A 34 -6.47 -19.02 10.95
C GLY A 34 -5.00 -18.72 11.23
N LEU A 35 -4.14 -18.71 10.20
CA LEU A 35 -2.73 -18.35 10.33
C LEU A 35 -2.55 -16.91 10.81
N LEU A 36 -3.35 -15.96 10.29
CA LEU A 36 -3.37 -14.57 10.76
C LEU A 36 -3.84 -14.48 12.22
N LEU A 37 -4.84 -15.27 12.64
CA LEU A 37 -5.29 -15.32 14.02
C LEU A 37 -4.20 -15.85 14.95
N VAL A 38 -3.52 -16.94 14.58
CA VAL A 38 -2.38 -17.47 15.34
C VAL A 38 -1.26 -16.44 15.45
N ALA A 39 -0.90 -15.80 14.34
CA ALA A 39 0.09 -14.73 14.34
C ALA A 39 -0.33 -13.57 15.26
N TRP A 40 -1.61 -13.19 15.24
CA TRP A 40 -2.16 -12.15 16.12
C TRP A 40 -2.05 -12.57 17.59
N LEU A 41 -2.43 -13.79 17.95
CA LEU A 41 -2.33 -14.30 19.32
C LEU A 41 -0.88 -14.25 19.83
N CYS A 42 0.09 -14.65 19.00
CA CYS A 42 1.51 -14.61 19.35
C CYS A 42 2.03 -13.19 19.61
N VAL A 43 1.48 -12.18 18.93
CA VAL A 43 1.97 -10.79 18.97
C VAL A 43 1.20 -9.92 19.97
N ALA A 44 -0.12 -10.07 20.05
CA ALA A 44 -1.00 -9.21 20.83
C ALA A 44 -1.14 -9.63 22.30
N LEU A 45 -1.01 -10.93 22.60
CA LEU A 45 -1.07 -11.42 23.97
C LEU A 45 0.31 -11.34 24.65
N PRO A 46 0.36 -11.21 25.99
CA PRO A 46 1.61 -11.29 26.73
C PRO A 46 2.33 -12.63 26.45
N SER A 47 3.49 -12.55 25.82
CA SER A 47 4.30 -13.70 25.43
C SER A 47 5.79 -13.36 25.50
N ASP A 48 6.65 -14.36 25.51
CA ASP A 48 8.10 -14.12 25.44
C ASP A 48 8.52 -13.61 24.05
N LYS A 49 9.76 -13.11 23.97
CA LYS A 49 10.30 -12.50 22.74
C LYS A 49 10.35 -13.45 21.53
N TYR A 50 10.51 -14.76 21.75
CA TYR A 50 10.60 -15.75 20.69
C TYR A 50 9.23 -16.07 20.12
N ILE A 51 8.20 -16.20 20.95
CA ILE A 51 6.81 -16.37 20.50
C ILE A 51 6.36 -15.14 19.70
N ARG A 52 6.64 -13.94 20.19
CA ARG A 52 6.32 -12.70 19.44
C ARG A 52 7.07 -12.62 18.12
N PHE A 53 8.35 -13.00 18.09
CA PHE A 53 9.13 -13.06 16.86
C PHE A 53 8.53 -14.06 15.86
N PHE A 54 8.17 -15.27 16.31
CA PHE A 54 7.48 -16.25 15.49
C PHE A 54 6.18 -15.71 14.92
N GLY A 55 5.37 -15.01 15.73
CA GLY A 55 4.13 -14.38 15.27
C GLY A 55 4.35 -13.37 14.14
N HIS A 56 5.40 -12.54 14.22
CA HIS A 56 5.77 -11.63 13.13
C HIS A 56 6.24 -12.37 11.88
N VAL A 57 7.04 -13.43 12.02
CA VAL A 57 7.48 -14.26 10.88
C VAL A 57 6.29 -14.91 10.20
N LEU A 58 5.38 -15.50 10.98
CA LEU A 58 4.15 -16.12 10.48
C LEU A 58 3.29 -15.10 9.73
N PHE A 59 3.09 -13.92 10.31
CA PHE A 59 2.37 -12.82 9.64
C PHE A 59 3.04 -12.42 8.32
N VAL A 60 4.37 -12.26 8.27
CA VAL A 60 5.07 -11.88 7.04
C VAL A 60 4.90 -12.94 5.96
N VAL A 61 5.05 -14.22 6.28
CA VAL A 61 4.87 -15.31 5.32
C VAL A 61 3.43 -15.37 4.80
N THR A 62 2.44 -15.34 5.69
CA THR A 62 1.02 -15.34 5.29
C THR A 62 0.65 -14.07 4.53
N GLY A 63 1.16 -12.91 4.95
CA GLY A 63 0.95 -11.62 4.29
C GLY A 63 1.51 -11.59 2.87
N LEU A 64 2.69 -12.16 2.63
CA LEU A 64 3.25 -12.28 1.29
C LEU A 64 2.41 -13.21 0.41
N ALA A 65 1.92 -14.34 0.94
CA ALA A 65 1.02 -15.21 0.20
C ALA A 65 -0.29 -14.51 -0.19
N LEU A 66 -0.86 -13.69 0.69
CA LEU A 66 -2.03 -12.86 0.41
C LEU A 66 -1.73 -11.75 -0.60
N ALA A 67 -0.59 -11.05 -0.45
CA ALA A 67 -0.20 -9.95 -1.33
C ALA A 67 0.07 -10.39 -2.77
N PHE A 68 0.59 -11.60 -2.95
CA PHE A 68 0.82 -12.20 -4.27
C PHE A 68 -0.35 -13.05 -4.77
N HIS A 69 -1.51 -13.02 -4.11
CA HIS A 69 -2.70 -13.77 -4.50
C HIS A 69 -2.45 -15.30 -4.59
N LEU A 70 -1.50 -15.82 -3.81
CA LEU A 70 -1.16 -17.25 -3.75
C LEU A 70 -2.05 -18.02 -2.77
N ALA A 71 -2.72 -17.31 -1.85
CA ALA A 71 -3.60 -17.90 -0.86
C ALA A 71 -4.92 -18.38 -1.50
N PRO A 72 -5.37 -19.61 -1.23
CA PRO A 72 -6.62 -20.11 -1.79
C PRO A 72 -7.85 -19.50 -1.11
N GLY A 73 -8.96 -19.53 -1.83
CA GLY A 73 -10.29 -19.21 -1.29
C GLY A 73 -10.70 -17.74 -1.32
N PHE A 74 -9.92 -16.88 -1.98
CA PHE A 74 -10.30 -15.49 -2.25
C PHE A 74 -10.75 -15.35 -3.70
N ASN A 75 -12.06 -15.24 -3.93
CA ASN A 75 -12.62 -15.01 -5.26
C ASN A 75 -12.69 -13.49 -5.51
N ASN A 76 -11.54 -12.90 -5.84
CA ASN A 76 -11.40 -11.46 -6.10
C ASN A 76 -12.14 -11.08 -7.38
N ALA A 77 -13.05 -10.11 -7.31
CA ALA A 77 -13.87 -9.71 -8.45
C ALA A 77 -13.11 -8.79 -9.41
N GLN A 78 -13.19 -9.07 -10.71
CA GLN A 78 -12.63 -8.19 -11.73
C GLN A 78 -13.60 -7.02 -12.00
N ALA A 79 -13.25 -5.83 -11.51
CA ALA A 79 -14.09 -4.63 -11.65
C ALA A 79 -13.77 -3.81 -12.91
N ILE A 80 -12.56 -3.95 -13.45
CA ILE A 80 -12.19 -3.40 -14.76
C ILE A 80 -11.59 -4.55 -15.56
N GLU A 81 -12.24 -4.88 -16.67
CA GLU A 81 -11.86 -5.97 -17.53
C GLU A 81 -11.10 -5.44 -18.76
N ALA A 82 -9.83 -5.84 -18.89
CA ALA A 82 -9.01 -5.69 -20.09
C ALA A 82 -9.23 -4.37 -20.86
N THR A 83 -9.18 -3.25 -20.16
CA THR A 83 -9.49 -1.94 -20.71
C THR A 83 -8.22 -1.20 -21.11
N ARG A 84 -8.21 -0.62 -22.32
CA ARG A 84 -7.18 0.32 -22.78
C ARG A 84 -7.69 1.75 -22.58
N PHE A 85 -7.04 2.55 -21.74
CA PHE A 85 -7.51 3.89 -21.38
C PHE A 85 -7.03 5.01 -22.31
N SER A 86 -6.00 4.77 -23.11
CA SER A 86 -5.53 5.66 -24.17
C SER A 86 -4.93 4.82 -25.31
N ALA A 87 -4.87 5.36 -26.53
CA ALA A 87 -4.49 4.59 -27.73
C ALA A 87 -3.11 3.92 -27.62
N ASP A 88 -2.20 4.58 -26.92
CA ASP A 88 -0.81 4.20 -26.65
C ASP A 88 -0.62 3.37 -25.37
N ALA A 89 -1.68 3.08 -24.60
CA ALA A 89 -1.55 2.38 -23.31
C ALA A 89 -1.58 0.85 -23.44
N GLN A 90 -0.86 0.19 -22.53
CA GLN A 90 -1.06 -1.21 -22.22
C GLN A 90 -2.50 -1.48 -21.74
N ILE A 91 -2.94 -2.72 -21.91
CA ILE A 91 -4.25 -3.18 -21.42
C ILE A 91 -4.19 -3.29 -19.89
N PHE A 92 -5.19 -2.75 -19.21
CA PHE A 92 -5.30 -2.79 -17.76
C PHE A 92 -6.51 -3.59 -17.30
N SER A 93 -6.28 -4.42 -16.28
CA SER A 93 -7.32 -5.08 -15.51
C SER A 93 -7.19 -4.70 -14.05
N MET A 94 -8.32 -4.58 -13.37
CA MET A 94 -8.37 -4.26 -11.95
C MET A 94 -9.26 -5.23 -11.21
N TYR A 95 -8.77 -5.73 -10.08
CA TYR A 95 -9.50 -6.61 -9.18
C TYR A 95 -9.78 -5.90 -7.86
N LEU A 96 -10.98 -6.09 -7.33
CA LEU A 96 -11.32 -5.74 -5.95
C LEU A 96 -10.85 -6.89 -5.06
N ASN A 97 -9.63 -6.75 -4.55
CA ASN A 97 -8.94 -7.82 -3.83
C ASN A 97 -9.43 -7.93 -2.37
N LEU A 98 -9.83 -9.15 -1.98
CA LEU A 98 -10.25 -9.51 -0.62
C LEU A 98 -9.08 -9.95 0.25
N ASP A 99 -8.03 -10.52 -0.33
CA ASP A 99 -6.86 -11.02 0.40
C ASP A 99 -5.98 -9.91 0.98
N LYS A 100 -5.55 -8.96 0.15
CA LYS A 100 -4.62 -7.88 0.50
C LYS A 100 -5.05 -7.06 1.73
N PRO A 101 -6.31 -6.61 1.88
CA PRO A 101 -6.72 -5.79 3.01
C PRO A 101 -6.58 -6.50 4.37
N LEU A 102 -6.57 -7.84 4.41
CA LEU A 102 -6.38 -8.60 5.65
C LEU A 102 -5.03 -8.30 6.32
N ILE A 103 -4.01 -7.93 5.53
CA ILE A 103 -2.72 -7.46 6.03
C ILE A 103 -2.93 -6.17 6.84
N GLY A 104 -3.69 -5.22 6.31
CA GLY A 104 -4.01 -3.95 6.99
C GLY A 104 -4.80 -4.16 8.28
N PHE A 105 -5.83 -5.03 8.25
CA PHE A 105 -6.59 -5.39 9.46
C PHE A 105 -5.70 -5.98 10.53
N TRP A 106 -4.87 -6.97 10.17
CA TRP A 106 -3.96 -7.60 11.10
C TRP A 106 -3.01 -6.58 11.73
N LEU A 107 -2.43 -5.68 10.94
CA LEU A 107 -1.49 -4.67 11.43
C LEU A 107 -2.11 -3.73 12.48
N ILE A 108 -3.32 -3.25 12.25
CA ILE A 108 -3.99 -2.35 13.21
C ILE A 108 -4.42 -3.09 14.48
N LEU A 109 -4.84 -4.35 14.36
CA LEU A 109 -5.30 -5.15 15.49
C LEU A 109 -4.16 -5.77 16.32
N ALA A 110 -3.10 -6.24 15.68
CA ALA A 110 -1.93 -6.85 16.34
C ALA A 110 -0.93 -5.80 16.82
N CYS A 111 -0.75 -4.72 16.05
CA CYS A 111 0.32 -3.75 16.25
C CYS A 111 -0.20 -2.31 16.37
N PRO A 112 -1.16 -1.97 17.24
CA PRO A 112 -1.74 -0.62 17.30
C PRO A 112 -0.71 0.48 17.57
N TRP A 113 0.46 0.16 18.14
CA TRP A 113 1.54 1.13 18.40
C TRP A 113 2.26 1.64 17.14
N ILE A 114 2.04 1.06 15.96
CA ILE A 114 2.78 1.42 14.73
C ILE A 114 2.37 2.77 14.14
N MET A 115 1.27 3.36 14.59
CA MET A 115 0.77 4.64 14.09
C MET A 115 1.21 5.81 14.97
N PRO A 116 2.14 6.67 14.51
CA PRO A 116 2.56 7.84 15.27
C PRO A 116 1.42 8.86 15.40
N LYS A 117 1.41 9.58 16.53
CA LYS A 117 0.49 10.69 16.76
C LYS A 117 1.05 11.96 16.13
N VAL A 118 0.38 12.47 15.11
CA VAL A 118 0.73 13.70 14.37
C VAL A 118 -0.53 14.49 14.07
N ASP A 119 -0.59 15.79 14.37
CA ASP A 119 -1.78 16.60 14.09
C ASP A 119 -2.29 16.46 12.64
N ILE A 120 -3.63 16.42 12.44
CA ILE A 120 -4.22 16.16 11.13
C ILE A 120 -3.96 17.30 10.14
N ALA A 121 -3.99 18.57 10.59
CA ALA A 121 -3.69 19.69 9.73
C ALA A 121 -2.22 19.69 9.31
N HIS A 122 -1.32 19.27 10.20
CA HIS A 122 0.08 19.03 9.85
C HIS A 122 0.22 17.87 8.84
N SER A 123 -0.45 16.73 9.05
CA SER A 123 -0.46 15.61 8.11
C SER A 123 -0.94 16.01 6.72
N LEU A 124 -1.99 16.85 6.64
CA LEU A 124 -2.51 17.35 5.37
C LEU A 124 -1.47 18.23 4.65
N LYS A 125 -0.85 19.18 5.34
CA LYS A 125 0.18 20.06 4.76
C LYS A 125 1.37 19.26 4.23
N VAL A 126 1.89 18.34 5.04
CA VAL A 126 3.02 17.47 4.66
C VAL A 126 2.62 16.56 3.50
N GLY A 127 1.43 15.95 3.56
CA GLY A 127 0.93 15.05 2.53
C GLY A 127 0.78 15.73 1.17
N VAL A 128 0.20 16.94 1.14
CA VAL A 128 0.04 17.72 -0.11
C VAL A 128 1.38 18.18 -0.66
N LEU A 129 2.31 18.64 0.19
CA LEU A 129 3.65 19.00 -0.28
C LEU A 129 4.39 17.78 -0.84
N ALA A 130 4.36 16.65 -0.12
CA ALA A 130 4.97 15.40 -0.56
C ALA A 130 4.33 14.88 -1.84
N LEU A 131 3.01 14.98 -2.00
CA LEU A 131 2.31 14.69 -3.25
C LEU A 131 2.90 15.50 -4.40
N ILE A 132 2.92 16.83 -4.28
CA ILE A 132 3.40 17.72 -5.36
C ILE A 132 4.85 17.37 -5.74
N VAL A 133 5.73 17.27 -4.76
CA VAL A 133 7.15 16.99 -4.99
C VAL A 133 7.35 15.60 -5.58
N THR A 134 6.75 14.57 -4.97
CA THR A 134 6.93 13.18 -5.41
C THR A 134 6.34 12.97 -6.80
N SER A 135 5.16 13.52 -7.10
CA SER A 135 4.56 13.47 -8.43
C SER A 135 5.42 14.19 -9.47
N ALA A 136 5.96 15.37 -9.15
CA ALA A 136 6.84 16.09 -10.08
C ALA A 136 8.07 15.26 -10.45
N PHE A 137 8.78 14.70 -9.46
CA PHE A 137 9.95 13.86 -9.72
C PHE A 137 9.58 12.55 -10.43
N CYS A 138 8.58 11.82 -9.94
CA CYS A 138 8.22 10.51 -10.48
C CYS A 138 7.65 10.59 -11.89
N MET A 139 6.76 11.54 -12.16
CA MET A 139 6.16 11.66 -13.50
C MET A 139 7.17 12.22 -14.50
N THR A 140 8.05 13.15 -14.10
CA THR A 140 9.15 13.59 -14.97
C THR A 140 10.07 12.44 -15.33
N ALA A 141 10.52 11.65 -14.34
CA ALA A 141 11.35 10.48 -14.60
C ALA A 141 10.64 9.44 -15.46
N ALA A 142 9.35 9.19 -15.22
CA ALA A 142 8.57 8.25 -16.02
C ALA A 142 8.42 8.71 -17.48
N VAL A 143 8.29 10.01 -17.74
CA VAL A 143 8.29 10.56 -19.10
C VAL A 143 9.68 10.44 -19.74
N VAL A 144 10.76 10.77 -19.01
CA VAL A 144 12.15 10.68 -19.52
C VAL A 144 12.55 9.25 -19.84
N LEU A 145 12.19 8.29 -18.98
CA LEU A 145 12.37 6.86 -19.22
C LEU A 145 11.45 6.35 -20.32
N ASN A 146 10.57 7.21 -20.84
CA ASN A 146 9.57 6.87 -21.83
C ASN A 146 8.77 5.68 -21.28
N VAL A 147 8.07 5.83 -20.17
CA VAL A 147 7.19 4.77 -19.61
C VAL A 147 5.74 5.22 -19.68
N VAL A 148 5.52 6.53 -19.55
CA VAL A 148 4.22 7.18 -19.65
C VAL A 148 4.32 8.40 -20.58
N GLY A 149 3.21 8.73 -21.25
CA GLY A 149 3.04 9.99 -21.98
C GLY A 149 2.04 10.90 -21.26
N TRP A 150 2.06 12.21 -21.55
CA TRP A 150 1.02 13.12 -21.09
C TRP A 150 -0.28 12.85 -21.86
N THR A 151 -1.33 12.43 -21.18
CA THR A 151 -2.66 12.18 -21.77
C THR A 151 -3.77 12.40 -20.73
N PRO A 152 -4.13 13.67 -20.44
CA PRO A 152 -5.22 14.00 -19.52
C PRO A 152 -6.53 13.31 -19.90
N LYS A 153 -7.12 12.60 -18.93
CA LYS A 153 -8.34 11.83 -19.10
C LYS A 153 -9.04 11.56 -17.77
N TRP A 154 -10.34 11.32 -17.84
CA TRP A 154 -11.09 10.71 -16.74
C TRP A 154 -12.03 9.63 -17.31
N PRO A 155 -11.63 8.35 -17.23
CA PRO A 155 -12.44 7.24 -17.75
C PRO A 155 -13.74 7.06 -16.97
N ALA A 156 -14.74 6.41 -17.59
CA ALA A 156 -16.00 6.07 -16.92
C ALA A 156 -15.81 5.20 -15.66
N GLN A 157 -14.78 4.36 -15.66
CA GLN A 157 -14.37 3.51 -14.53
C GLN A 157 -13.61 4.27 -13.44
N GLY A 158 -13.36 5.58 -13.61
CA GLY A 158 -12.51 6.36 -12.72
C GLY A 158 -12.96 6.35 -11.26
N LEU A 159 -14.28 6.31 -11.01
CA LEU A 159 -14.81 6.28 -9.63
C LEU A 159 -14.52 4.95 -8.93
N ILE A 160 -14.75 3.81 -9.57
CA ILE A 160 -14.45 2.49 -8.98
C ILE A 160 -12.94 2.29 -8.83
N TRP A 161 -12.16 2.79 -9.79
CA TRP A 161 -10.69 2.81 -9.70
C TRP A 161 -10.22 3.62 -8.48
N LEU A 162 -10.81 4.80 -8.26
CA LEU A 162 -10.47 5.69 -7.15
C LEU A 162 -10.70 5.00 -5.80
N PHE A 163 -11.87 4.41 -5.59
CA PHE A 163 -12.18 3.72 -4.32
C PHE A 163 -11.32 2.48 -4.11
N ASN A 164 -11.09 1.69 -5.16
CA ASN A 164 -10.17 0.56 -5.09
C ASN A 164 -8.75 1.01 -4.72
N ASN A 165 -8.21 2.02 -5.41
CA ASN A 165 -6.86 2.49 -5.19
C ASN A 165 -6.67 3.07 -3.78
N LEU A 166 -7.63 3.84 -3.28
CA LEU A 166 -7.54 4.42 -1.94
C LEU A 166 -7.69 3.35 -0.83
N LEU A 167 -8.76 2.57 -0.88
CA LEU A 167 -9.20 1.74 0.25
C LEU A 167 -8.54 0.36 0.27
N LEU A 168 -8.26 -0.23 -0.91
CA LEU A 168 -7.78 -1.60 -1.04
C LEU A 168 -6.29 -1.69 -1.37
N VAL A 169 -5.74 -0.66 -2.03
CA VAL A 169 -4.31 -0.62 -2.43
C VAL A 169 -3.52 0.28 -1.49
N THR A 170 -3.67 1.60 -1.62
CA THR A 170 -2.82 2.59 -0.96
C THR A 170 -2.85 2.47 0.56
N LEU A 171 -4.03 2.36 1.16
CA LEU A 171 -4.14 2.27 2.61
C LEU A 171 -3.44 1.02 3.16
N ALA A 172 -3.62 -0.14 2.51
CA ALA A 172 -3.00 -1.40 2.92
C ALA A 172 -1.47 -1.35 2.73
N GLU A 173 -1.00 -0.82 1.60
CA GLU A 173 0.42 -0.69 1.29
C GLU A 173 1.12 0.28 2.25
N GLU A 174 0.55 1.46 2.51
CA GLU A 174 1.19 2.42 3.42
C GLU A 174 1.18 1.96 4.88
N LEU A 175 0.16 1.18 5.30
CA LEU A 175 0.19 0.50 6.60
C LEU A 175 1.37 -0.49 6.68
N PHE A 176 1.56 -1.32 5.66
CA PHE A 176 2.62 -2.32 5.64
C PHE A 176 4.00 -1.70 5.48
N PHE A 177 4.23 -0.92 4.43
CA PHE A 177 5.56 -0.40 4.09
C PHE A 177 6.00 0.73 5.02
N ARG A 178 5.09 1.61 5.47
CA ARG A 178 5.47 2.74 6.33
C ARG A 178 5.30 2.44 7.81
N ALA A 179 4.07 2.17 8.23
CA ALA A 179 3.80 2.04 9.65
C ALA A 179 4.51 0.81 10.25
N TYR A 180 4.41 -0.33 9.58
CA TYR A 180 5.01 -1.58 10.04
C TYR A 180 6.50 -1.69 9.69
N LEU A 181 6.86 -1.72 8.41
CA LEU A 181 8.22 -1.99 7.95
C LEU A 181 9.17 -0.82 8.23
N GLN A 182 8.93 0.37 7.68
CA GLN A 182 9.78 1.54 7.93
C GLN A 182 9.83 1.89 9.42
N GLY A 183 8.69 1.87 10.12
CA GLY A 183 8.63 2.08 11.57
C GLY A 183 9.41 1.02 12.37
N GLY A 184 9.37 -0.25 11.93
CA GLY A 184 10.16 -1.35 12.48
C GLY A 184 11.66 -1.15 12.29
N LEU A 185 12.09 -0.85 11.06
CA LEU A 185 13.47 -0.53 10.72
C LEU A 185 13.99 0.68 11.49
N GLN A 186 13.16 1.72 11.66
CA GLN A 186 13.51 2.91 12.44
C GLN A 186 13.76 2.57 13.93
N ARG A 187 13.05 1.58 14.49
CA ARG A 187 13.31 1.07 15.85
C ARG A 187 14.55 0.17 15.90
N LEU A 188 14.76 -0.65 14.87
CA LEU A 188 15.92 -1.53 14.77
C LEU A 188 17.23 -0.73 14.70
N PHE A 189 17.24 0.36 13.93
CA PHE A 189 18.40 1.23 13.75
C PHE A 189 18.47 2.39 14.74
N LYS A 190 17.71 2.38 15.85
CA LYS A 190 17.56 3.53 16.76
C LYS A 190 18.89 4.12 17.26
N ASP A 191 19.93 3.31 17.38
CA ASP A 191 21.25 3.71 17.89
C ASP A 191 22.18 4.25 16.79
N SER A 192 21.75 4.20 15.53
CA SER A 192 22.49 4.73 14.37
C SER A 192 22.11 6.18 14.07
N ARG A 193 23.11 7.02 13.79
CA ARG A 193 22.89 8.39 13.28
C ARG A 193 22.15 8.42 11.92
N PHE A 194 22.14 7.31 11.20
CA PHE A 194 21.48 7.18 9.89
C PHE A 194 20.15 6.44 9.94
N ALA A 195 19.57 6.22 11.14
CA ALA A 195 18.37 5.42 11.32
C ALA A 195 17.21 5.78 10.37
N THR A 196 16.94 7.08 10.22
CA THR A 196 15.88 7.57 9.32
C THR A 196 16.22 7.36 7.85
N ALA A 197 17.44 7.69 7.41
CA ALA A 197 17.86 7.47 6.03
C ALA A 197 17.82 5.99 5.64
N LEU A 198 18.32 5.10 6.51
CA LEU A 198 18.32 3.66 6.30
C LEU A 198 16.91 3.08 6.26
N SER A 199 16.06 3.45 7.22
CA SER A 199 14.67 2.93 7.26
C SER A 199 13.85 3.37 6.05
N VAL A 200 13.95 4.62 5.62
CA VAL A 200 13.28 5.12 4.41
C VAL A 200 13.81 4.41 3.17
N THR A 201 15.13 4.34 3.00
CA THR A 201 15.74 3.78 1.78
C THR A 201 15.46 2.28 1.65
N LEU A 202 15.57 1.52 2.74
CA LEU A 202 15.30 0.08 2.70
C LEU A 202 13.81 -0.22 2.48
N ALA A 203 12.90 0.51 3.14
CA ALA A 203 11.47 0.34 2.92
C ALA A 203 11.05 0.75 1.50
N ALA A 204 11.65 1.82 0.95
CA ALA A 204 11.42 2.25 -0.42
C ALA A 204 11.96 1.25 -1.46
N GLY A 205 13.15 0.69 -1.26
CA GLY A 205 13.70 -0.36 -2.12
C GLY A 205 12.86 -1.63 -2.11
N LEU A 206 12.39 -2.07 -0.93
CA LEU A 206 11.47 -3.21 -0.82
C LEU A 206 10.11 -2.93 -1.46
N PHE A 207 9.61 -1.70 -1.36
CA PHE A 207 8.40 -1.26 -2.07
C PHE A 207 8.59 -1.34 -3.59
N GLY A 208 9.73 -0.88 -4.11
CA GLY A 208 10.06 -1.04 -5.52
C GLY A 208 10.17 -2.50 -5.97
N LEU A 209 10.86 -3.34 -5.18
CA LEU A 209 11.00 -4.77 -5.46
C LEU A 209 9.64 -5.49 -5.55
N ALA A 210 8.67 -5.09 -4.73
CA ALA A 210 7.30 -5.62 -4.80
C ALA A 210 6.61 -5.30 -6.14
N HIS A 211 7.10 -4.32 -6.88
CA HIS A 211 6.61 -3.90 -8.20
C HIS A 211 7.45 -4.42 -9.37
N ALA A 212 8.45 -5.29 -9.12
CA ALA A 212 9.34 -5.81 -10.17
C ALA A 212 8.60 -6.58 -11.28
N GLY A 213 7.42 -7.14 -10.99
CA GLY A 213 6.57 -7.80 -11.99
C GLY A 213 6.07 -6.86 -13.11
N ALA A 214 6.16 -5.54 -12.92
CA ALA A 214 5.81 -4.53 -13.92
C ALA A 214 7.01 -4.02 -14.74
N GLY A 215 8.20 -4.61 -14.57
CA GLY A 215 9.44 -4.18 -15.24
C GLY A 215 10.39 -3.40 -14.32
N TRP A 216 11.67 -3.31 -14.72
CA TRP A 216 12.71 -2.69 -13.90
C TRP A 216 12.54 -1.16 -13.81
N GLU A 217 12.03 -0.53 -14.88
CA GLU A 217 11.69 0.90 -14.89
C GLU A 217 10.64 1.20 -13.81
N TRP A 218 9.61 0.37 -13.73
CA TRP A 218 8.55 0.51 -12.72
C TRP A 218 9.07 0.25 -11.31
N MET A 219 9.97 -0.72 -11.13
CA MET A 219 10.65 -0.96 -9.86
C MET A 219 11.44 0.27 -9.38
N VAL A 220 12.15 0.96 -10.28
CA VAL A 220 12.90 2.20 -9.97
C VAL A 220 11.95 3.35 -9.63
N LEU A 221 10.91 3.56 -10.45
CA LEU A 221 9.90 4.60 -10.23
C LEU A 221 9.15 4.40 -8.92
N ALA A 222 8.75 3.15 -8.62
CA ALA A 222 8.12 2.79 -7.36
C ALA A 222 9.06 3.00 -6.17
N SER A 223 10.35 2.65 -6.30
CA SER A 223 11.35 2.93 -5.25
C SER A 223 11.46 4.43 -4.97
N MET A 224 11.53 5.26 -6.02
CA MET A 224 11.60 6.72 -5.89
C MET A 224 10.34 7.28 -5.24
N ALA A 225 9.16 6.81 -5.64
CA ALA A 225 7.90 7.19 -5.03
C ALA A 225 7.86 6.78 -3.54
N GLY A 226 8.34 5.58 -3.23
CA GLY A 226 8.46 5.05 -1.87
C GLY A 226 9.36 5.89 -0.95
N VAL A 227 10.39 6.55 -1.49
CA VAL A 227 11.19 7.53 -0.72
C VAL A 227 10.32 8.73 -0.34
N GLY A 228 9.58 9.30 -1.29
CA GLY A 228 8.66 10.41 -1.06
C GLY A 228 7.62 10.10 0.00
N TYR A 229 6.95 8.95 -0.12
CA TYR A 229 5.95 8.49 0.84
C TYR A 229 6.58 8.20 2.22
N GLY A 230 7.80 7.67 2.26
CA GLY A 230 8.54 7.43 3.48
C GLY A 230 8.91 8.69 4.25
N ILE A 231 9.31 9.75 3.54
CA ILE A 231 9.56 11.08 4.13
C ILE A 231 8.24 11.70 4.61
N ALA A 232 7.16 11.58 3.83
CA ALA A 232 5.83 12.04 4.21
C ALA A 232 5.35 11.35 5.49
N PHE A 233 5.53 10.03 5.59
CA PHE A 233 5.20 9.27 6.80
C PHE A 233 6.01 9.73 8.02
N ARG A 234 7.32 9.95 7.86
CA ARG A 234 8.20 10.34 8.96
C ARG A 234 7.80 11.67 9.59
N SER A 235 7.32 12.59 8.76
CA SER A 235 7.02 13.98 9.16
C SER A 235 5.53 14.19 9.47
N GLY A 236 4.65 13.55 8.69
CA GLY A 236 3.20 13.74 8.72
C GLY A 236 2.41 12.51 9.18
N GLY A 237 3.05 11.37 9.47
CA GLY A 237 2.38 10.13 9.83
C GLY A 237 1.64 9.45 8.67
N LEU A 238 0.84 8.42 8.99
CA LEU A 238 0.14 7.60 7.98
C LEU A 238 -0.74 8.41 7.02
N PRO A 239 -1.54 9.41 7.45
CA PRO A 239 -2.38 10.16 6.52
C PRO A 239 -1.56 10.92 5.46
N ALA A 240 -0.40 11.47 5.82
CA ALA A 240 0.46 12.17 4.87
C ALA A 240 1.00 11.22 3.79
N ALA A 241 1.41 10.02 4.20
CA ALA A 241 1.88 8.98 3.28
C ALA A 241 0.77 8.54 2.32
N VAL A 242 -0.43 8.26 2.85
CA VAL A 242 -1.62 7.91 2.05
C VAL A 242 -1.97 9.01 1.06
N ILE A 243 -2.01 10.29 1.48
CA ILE A 243 -2.29 11.43 0.59
C ILE A 243 -1.26 11.50 -0.54
N SER A 244 0.03 11.38 -0.22
CA SER A 244 1.09 11.45 -1.21
C SER A 244 1.05 10.30 -2.22
N HIS A 245 0.79 9.08 -1.74
CA HIS A 245 0.76 7.89 -2.59
C HIS A 245 -0.51 7.85 -3.44
N PHE A 246 -1.69 7.92 -2.81
CA PHE A 246 -2.95 7.92 -3.54
C PHE A 246 -3.01 9.09 -4.52
N GLY A 247 -2.55 10.28 -4.10
CA GLY A 247 -2.51 11.44 -4.98
C GLY A 247 -1.58 11.26 -6.18
N LEU A 248 -0.40 10.63 -6.00
CA LEU A 248 0.48 10.32 -7.12
C LEU A 248 -0.19 9.37 -8.10
N ASN A 249 -0.83 8.32 -7.58
CA ASN A 249 -1.59 7.38 -8.40
C ASN A 249 -2.70 8.09 -9.17
N LEU A 250 -3.41 9.03 -8.53
CA LEU A 250 -4.47 9.82 -9.14
C LEU A 250 -3.94 10.76 -10.24
N VAL A 251 -2.80 11.43 -10.00
CA VAL A 251 -2.09 12.24 -11.01
C VAL A 251 -1.71 11.37 -12.21
N HIS A 252 -1.11 10.21 -11.96
CA HIS A 252 -0.73 9.28 -13.02
C HIS A 252 -1.96 8.80 -13.82
N PHE A 253 -3.00 8.30 -13.14
CA PHE A 253 -4.22 7.81 -13.79
C PHE A 253 -4.95 8.90 -14.59
N GLY A 254 -5.07 10.09 -14.02
CA GLY A 254 -5.85 11.19 -14.60
C GLY A 254 -5.10 12.03 -15.64
N LEU A 255 -3.76 12.12 -15.57
CA LEU A 255 -2.99 13.04 -16.43
C LEU A 255 -2.01 12.35 -17.39
N PHE A 256 -1.67 11.07 -17.16
CA PHE A 256 -0.63 10.37 -17.92
C PHE A 256 -1.14 9.02 -18.46
N THR A 257 -0.39 8.42 -19.40
CA THR A 257 -0.72 7.11 -19.98
C THR A 257 -0.78 6.09 -18.85
N TYR A 258 -1.89 5.38 -18.72
CA TYR A 258 -2.11 4.44 -17.62
C TYR A 258 -2.51 3.06 -18.18
N PRO A 259 -1.89 1.96 -17.73
CA PRO A 259 -0.94 1.87 -16.62
C PRO A 259 0.50 2.22 -17.04
N MET A 260 0.80 2.09 -18.32
CA MET A 260 2.07 2.47 -18.97
C MET A 260 1.89 2.40 -20.49
N LEU A 261 2.86 2.89 -21.25
CA LEU A 261 2.91 2.82 -22.71
C LEU A 261 3.02 1.37 -23.22
N ALA A 262 2.32 1.06 -24.30
CA ALA A 262 2.45 -0.18 -25.03
C ALA A 262 3.73 -0.19 -25.86
N ARG A 263 4.65 -1.09 -25.54
CA ARG A 263 5.98 -1.22 -26.13
C ARG A 263 6.28 -2.68 -26.41
#